data_AF-A0A377F5Y7-F1
#
_entry.id   AF-A0A377F5Y7-F1
#
_cell.length_a   1.000
_cell.length_b   1.000
_cell.length_c   1.000
_cell.angle_alpha   90.00
_cell.angle_beta   90.00
_cell.angle_gamma   90.00
#
_symmetry.space_group_name_H-M   'P 1'
#
loop_
_entity.id
_entity.type
_entity.pdbx_description
1 polymer ?
#
loop_
_entity_poly.entity_id
_entity_poly.type
_entity_poly.pdbx_seq_one_letter_code
_entity_poly.pdbx_strand_id
1 'polypeptide(L)' 'MAPARPKALDYSLKRWEALTRYLDDGAVPIDNNWVENQIRPWALGRSNWLFAGSLRSGQRAAAS' A
#
# COMPACT_ATOMS: atom_id res chain seq x y z
N MET A 1 -8.18 2.38 -24.01
CA MET A 1 -6.79 2.58 -23.52
C MET A 1 -6.79 3.86 -22.69
N ALA A 2 -6.63 3.80 -21.36
CA ALA A 2 -6.60 5.00 -20.52
C ALA A 2 -5.24 5.72 -20.69
N PRO A 3 -5.20 7.06 -20.80
CA PRO A 3 -3.95 7.79 -20.97
C PRO A 3 -3.07 7.66 -19.73
N ALA A 4 -1.77 7.42 -19.93
CA ALA A 4 -0.78 7.50 -18.87
C ALA A 4 -0.81 8.90 -18.27
N ARG A 5 -0.98 8.99 -16.95
CA ARG A 5 -1.06 10.27 -16.24
C ARG A 5 0.34 10.92 -16.23
N PRO A 6 0.53 12.12 -16.81
CA PRO A 6 1.84 12.78 -16.90
C PRO A 6 2.55 12.85 -15.53
N LYS A 7 1.78 13.16 -14.48
CA LYS A 7 2.27 13.23 -13.09
C LYS A 7 2.85 11.91 -12.56
N ALA A 8 2.32 10.77 -13.00
CA ALA A 8 2.84 9.46 -12.57
C ALA A 8 4.19 9.17 -13.25
N LEU A 9 4.32 9.52 -14.53
CA LEU A 9 5.58 9.39 -15.27
C LEU A 9 6.66 10.32 -14.68
N ASP A 10 6.32 11.58 -14.44
CA ASP A 10 7.25 12.55 -13.83
C ASP A 10 7.74 12.10 -12.45
N TYR A 11 6.84 11.51 -11.65
CA TYR A 11 7.18 11.00 -10.33
C TYR A 11 8.15 9.81 -10.42
N SER A 12 7.91 8.86 -11.34
CA SER A 12 8.80 7.73 -11.56
C SER A 12 10.18 8.18 -12.07
N LEU A 13 10.21 9.13 -13.02
CA LEU A 13 11.45 9.69 -13.56
C LEU A 13 12.30 10.37 -12.48
N LYS A 14 11.67 11.12 -11.56
CA LYS A 14 12.35 11.74 -10.41
C LYS A 14 12.95 10.73 -9.42
N ARG A 15 12.59 9.45 -9.52
CA ARG A 15 13.04 8.37 -8.61
C ARG A 15 13.80 7.27 -9.34
N TRP A 16 14.21 7.51 -10.57
CA TRP A 16 14.84 6.52 -11.43
C TRP A 16 16.05 5.84 -10.78
N GLU A 17 16.93 6.60 -10.12
CA GLU A 17 18.12 6.07 -9.43
C GLU A 17 17.77 5.03 -8.35
N ALA A 18 16.72 5.28 -7.56
CA ALA A 18 16.26 4.33 -6.55
C ALA A 18 15.63 3.08 -7.20
N LEU A 19 14.94 3.26 -8.32
CA LEU A 19 14.30 2.17 -9.06
C LEU A 19 15.31 1.29 -9.81
N THR A 20 16.49 1.81 -10.17
CA THR A 20 17.52 1.04 -10.89
C THR A 20 18.57 0.41 -9.98
N ARG A 21 18.55 0.69 -8.67
CA ARG A 21 19.56 0.23 -7.70
C ARG A 21 19.77 -1.30 -7.67
N TYR A 22 18.72 -2.07 -7.97
CA TYR A 22 18.79 -3.53 -8.05
C TYR A 22 19.70 -4.02 -9.19
N LEU A 23 20.01 -3.18 -10.18
CA LEU A 23 20.94 -3.51 -11.27
C LEU A 23 22.39 -3.46 -10.80
N ASP A 24 22.69 -2.64 -9.79
CA ASP A 24 24.04 -2.46 -9.27
C ASP A 24 24.33 -3.36 -8.06
N ASP A 25 23.28 -3.78 -7.34
CA ASP A 25 23.36 -4.66 -6.17
C ASP A 25 22.39 -5.84 -6.30
N GLY A 26 22.93 -7.02 -6.64
CA GLY A 26 22.17 -8.25 -6.79
C GLY A 26 21.58 -8.80 -5.48
N ALA A 27 21.91 -8.22 -4.32
CA ALA A 27 21.24 -8.55 -3.06
C ALA A 27 19.90 -7.79 -2.91
N VAL A 28 19.66 -6.75 -3.71
CA VAL A 28 18.40 -6.01 -3.71
C VAL A 28 17.41 -6.65 -4.70
N PRO A 29 16.24 -7.12 -4.25
CA PRO A 29 15.24 -7.67 -5.15
C PRO A 29 14.70 -6.58 -6.10
N ILE A 30 14.43 -6.95 -7.35
CA ILE A 30 13.77 -6.08 -8.34
C ILE A 30 12.32 -5.76 -7.94
N ASP A 31 11.70 -6.65 -7.16
CA ASP A 31 10.31 -6.53 -6.76
C ASP A 31 10.15 -6.02 -5.32
N ASN A 32 9.02 -5.37 -5.07
CA ASN A 32 8.67 -4.80 -3.78
C ASN A 32 7.83 -5.76 -2.91
N ASN A 33 7.72 -7.05 -3.28
CA ASN A 33 6.75 -7.96 -2.66
C ASN A 33 7.00 -8.12 -1.15
N TRP A 34 8.26 -8.10 -0.73
CA TRP A 34 8.61 -8.21 0.68
C TRP A 34 8.04 -7.04 1.50
N VAL A 35 8.27 -5.81 1.04
CA VAL A 35 7.74 -4.60 1.70
C VAL A 35 6.21 -4.58 1.65
N GLU A 36 5.62 -4.95 0.52
CA GLU A 36 4.16 -4.99 0.38
C GLU A 36 3.52 -6.02 1.33
N ASN A 37 4.12 -7.20 1.46
CA ASN A 37 3.69 -8.21 2.43
C ASN A 37 3.86 -7.74 3.87
N GLN A 38 4.88 -6.93 4.18
CA GLN A 38 5.04 -6.33 5.52
C GLN A 38 4.01 -5.25 5.81
N ILE A 39 3.63 -4.43 4.83
CA ILE A 39 2.65 -3.34 5.00
C ILE A 39 1.20 -3.88 4.97
N ARG A 40 0.94 -4.97 4.25
CA ARG A 40 -0.41 -5.55 4.07
C ARG A 40 -1.15 -5.81 5.40
N PRO A 41 -0.57 -6.41 6.45
CA PRO A 41 -1.23 -6.58 7.74
C PRO A 41 -1.69 -5.26 8.38
N TRP A 42 -0.91 -4.19 8.24
CA TRP A 42 -1.24 -2.86 8.78
C TRP A 42 -2.38 -2.19 8.01
N ALA A 43 -2.35 -2.29 6.68
CA ALA A 43 -3.41 -1.76 5.83
C ALA A 43 -4.76 -2.47 6.10
N LEU A 44 -4.73 -3.80 6.24
CA LEU A 44 -5.90 -4.60 6.58
C LEU A 44 -6.38 -4.34 8.01
N GLY A 45 -5.45 -4.23 8.98
CA GLY A 45 -5.76 -3.90 10.37
C GLY A 45 -6.45 -2.55 10.52
N ARG A 46 -5.99 -1.50 9.80
CA ARG A 46 -6.65 -0.19 9.76
C ARG A 46 -8.09 -0.27 9.26
N SER A 47 -8.35 -1.05 8.21
CA SER A 47 -9.71 -1.26 7.71
C SER A 47 -10.56 -1.95 8.79
N ASN A 48 -10.06 -3.04 9.38
CA ASN A 48 -10.78 -3.76 10.43
C ASN A 48 -11.05 -2.93 11.69
N TRP A 49 -10.15 -2.04 12.10
CA TRP A 49 -10.36 -1.19 13.27
C TRP A 49 -11.41 -0.11 13.03
N LEU A 50 -11.50 0.43 11.81
CA LEU A 50 -12.57 1.36 11.43
C LEU A 50 -13.95 0.68 11.50
N PHE A 51 -14.06 -0.60 11.16
CA PHE A 51 -15.31 -1.35 11.25
C PHE A 51 -15.59 -1.95 12.63
N ALA A 52 -14.58 -2.32 13.41
CA ALA A 52 -14.76 -2.84 14.77
C ALA A 52 -15.42 -1.80 15.70
N GLY A 53 -15.12 -0.51 15.51
CA GLY A 53 -15.80 0.58 16.21
C GLY A 53 -17.27 0.73 15.80
N SER A 54 -17.59 0.60 14.51
CA SER A 54 -18.98 0.74 14.03
C SER A 54 -19.84 -0.49 14.34
N LEU A 55 -19.31 -1.71 14.21
CA LEU A 55 -20.02 -2.96 14.54
C LEU A 55 -20.38 -3.02 16.04
N ARG A 56 -19.43 -2.66 16.91
CA ARG A 56 -19.65 -2.59 18.36
C ARG A 56 -20.65 -1.50 18.75
N SER A 57 -20.78 -0.44 17.95
CA SER A 57 -21.80 0.60 18.12
C SER A 57 -23.18 0.15 17.64
N GLY A 58 -23.24 -0.55 16.49
CA GLY A 58 -24.47 -1.09 15.92
C GLY A 58 -25.10 -2.20 16.76
N GLN A 59 -24.28 -3.09 17.34
CA GLN A 59 -24.77 -4.12 18.28
C GLN A 59 -25.38 -3.53 19.56
N ARG A 60 -24.90 -2.36 20.02
CA ARG A 60 -25.49 -1.66 21.17
C ARG A 60 -26.79 -0.95 20.84
N ALA A 61 -26.96 -0.49 19.59
CA ALA A 61 -28.20 0.14 19.13
C ALA A 61 -29.31 -0.87 18.78
N ALA A 62 -28.94 -2.11 18.42
CA ALA A 62 -29.90 -3.18 18.12
C ALA A 62 -30.40 -3.95 19.36
N ALA A 63 -29.78 -3.75 20.52
CA ALA A 63 -30.13 -4.39 21.78
C ALA A 63 -30.94 -3.47 22.72
N SER A 64 -31.41 -2.31 22.23
CA SER A 64 -32.27 -1.36 22.93
C SER A 64 -33.69 -1.36 22.38
#